data_AF-A0A9K3DV41-F1
#
_entry.id   AF-A0A9K3DV41-F1
#
_cell.length_a   1.000
_cell.length_b   1.000
_cell.length_c   1.000
_cell.angle_alpha   90.00
_cell.angle_beta   90.00
_cell.angle_gamma   90.00
#
_symmetry.space_group_name_H-M   'P 1'
#
loop_
_entity.id
_entity.type
_entity.pdbx_description
1 polymer ?
#
loop_
_entity_poly.entity_id
_entity_poly.type
_entity_poly.pdbx_seq_one_letter_code
_entity_poly.pdbx_strand_id
1 'polypeptide(L)'
;MIQNMIKEGKIVPSETGIVPEFVLFFDCPEEDMEKRLLGRNQGREDDNIDTIRKRFKVFLESSLPVIEYYNSKTMCSGSGL
;
A
#
# COMPACT_ATOMS: atom_id res chain seq x y z
N MET A 1 -3.57 9.48 14.62
CA MET A 1 -3.92 8.55 13.53
C MET A 1 -3.16 7.23 13.67
N ILE A 2 -1.82 7.22 13.61
CA ILE A 2 -0.98 6.02 13.80
C ILE A 2 -1.27 5.26 15.12
N GLN A 3 -1.40 5.96 16.25
CA GLN A 3 -1.71 5.33 17.56
C GLN A 3 -3.08 4.62 17.58
N ASN A 4 -4.07 5.14 16.84
CA ASN A 4 -5.38 4.50 16.71
C ASN A 4 -5.29 3.22 15.86
N MET A 5 -4.41 3.20 14.85
CA MET A 5 -4.24 2.03 13.99
C MET A 5 -3.44 0.90 14.65
N ILE A 6 -2.52 1.24 15.55
CA ILE A 6 -1.90 0.25 16.45
C ILE A 6 -2.98 -0.33 17.39
N LYS A 7 -3.86 0.54 17.93
CA LYS A 7 -4.96 0.12 18.81
C LYS A 7 -6.04 -0.71 18.10
N GLU A 8 -6.28 -0.44 16.81
CA GLU A 8 -7.19 -1.20 15.93
C GLU A 8 -6.56 -2.48 15.37
N GLY A 9 -5.28 -2.77 15.68
CA GLY A 9 -4.57 -3.95 15.18
C GLY A 9 -4.19 -3.90 13.70
N LYS A 10 -4.33 -2.75 13.04
CA LYS A 10 -3.96 -2.55 11.63
C LYS A 10 -2.45 -2.39 11.44
N ILE A 11 -1.74 -1.91 12.47
CA ILE A 11 -0.28 -1.89 12.53
C ILE A 11 0.13 -2.67 13.77
N VAL A 12 0.69 -3.86 13.56
CA VAL A 12 1.13 -4.74 14.65
C VAL A 12 2.65 -4.62 14.79
N PRO A 13 3.17 -4.32 16.00
CA PRO A 13 4.61 -4.41 16.26
C PRO A 13 5.11 -5.84 15.99
N SER A 14 6.30 -5.96 15.42
CA SER A 14 6.94 -7.26 15.23
C SER A 14 7.12 -7.98 16.57
N GLU A 15 6.63 -9.21 16.68
CA GLU A 15 6.78 -10.07 17.86
C GLU A 15 8.25 -10.45 18.11
N THR A 16 9.09 -10.39 17.08
CA THR A 16 10.51 -10.77 17.14
C THR A 16 11.44 -9.59 17.42
N GLY A 17 10.91 -8.37 17.53
CA GLY A 17 11.70 -7.14 17.71
C GLY A 17 12.52 -6.73 16.47
N ILE A 18 12.43 -7.50 15.38
CA ILE A 18 13.12 -7.20 14.11
C ILE A 18 12.41 -6.02 13.44
N VAL A 19 13.19 -4.99 13.09
CA VAL A 19 12.74 -3.83 12.32
C VAL A 19 13.35 -3.87 10.92
N PRO A 20 12.59 -3.51 9.86
CA PRO A 20 13.15 -3.43 8.52
C PRO A 20 14.22 -2.34 8.47
N GLU A 21 15.33 -2.60 7.80
CA GLU A 21 16.39 -1.59 7.58
C GLU A 21 15.94 -0.52 6.57
N PHE A 22 15.07 -0.89 5.64
CA PHE A 22 14.62 -0.06 4.54
C PHE A 22 13.23 -0.46 4.04
N VAL A 23 12.43 0.52 3.60
CA VAL A 23 11.12 0.32 2.99
C VAL A 23 11.08 0.97 1.60
N LEU A 24 10.86 0.15 0.58
CA LEU A 24 10.64 0.61 -0.80
C LEU A 24 9.15 0.80 -1.06
N PHE A 25 8.76 2.02 -1.37
CA PHE A 25 7.39 2.35 -1.77
C PHE A 25 7.37 2.81 -3.23
N PHE A 26 6.56 2.14 -4.05
CA PHE A 26 6.31 2.54 -5.42
C PHE A 26 5.08 3.44 -5.48
N ASP A 27 5.29 4.71 -5.83
CA ASP A 27 4.22 5.63 -6.14
C ASP A 27 3.86 5.54 -7.62
N CYS A 28 2.58 5.52 -7.93
CA CYS A 28 2.07 5.40 -9.29
C CYS A 28 0.65 5.98 -9.33
N PRO A 29 0.33 6.86 -10.30
CA PRO A 29 -1.03 7.38 -10.45
C PRO A 29 -2.06 6.25 -10.66
N GLU A 30 -3.25 6.40 -10.07
CA GLU A 30 -4.33 5.41 -10.19
C GLU A 30 -4.71 5.14 -11.64
N GLU A 31 -4.71 6.16 -12.50
CA GLU A 31 -5.02 6.01 -13.92
C GLU A 31 -4.07 5.05 -14.65
N ASP A 32 -2.78 5.12 -14.33
CA ASP A 32 -1.78 4.26 -14.95
C ASP A 32 -1.80 2.86 -14.35
N MET A 33 -2.11 2.73 -13.06
CA MET A 33 -2.39 1.43 -12.44
C MET A 33 -3.62 0.76 -13.05
N GLU A 34 -4.71 1.51 -13.29
CA GLU A 34 -5.94 1.01 -13.90
C GLU A 34 -5.66 0.49 -15.32
N LYS A 35 -4.96 1.27 -16.16
CA LYS A 35 -4.53 0.84 -17.50
C LYS A 35 -3.69 -0.44 -17.46
N ARG A 36 -2.70 -0.52 -16.54
CA ARG A 36 -1.83 -1.70 -16.41
C ARG A 36 -2.58 -2.94 -15.96
N LEU A 37 -3.54 -2.80 -15.03
CA LEU A 37 -4.34 -3.90 -14.52
C LEU A 37 -5.31 -4.43 -15.58
N LEU A 38 -5.96 -3.54 -16.34
CA LEU A 38 -6.84 -3.92 -17.45
C LEU A 38 -6.06 -4.57 -18.61
N GLY A 39 -4.83 -4.13 -18.86
CA GLY A 39 -3.98 -4.66 -19.93
C GLY A 39 -3.22 -5.95 -19.57
N ARG A 40 -3.37 -6.48 -18.36
CA ARG A 40 -2.54 -7.59 -17.84
C ARG A 40 -2.76 -8.91 -18.58
N ASN A 41 -3.95 -9.15 -19.16
CA ASN A 41 -4.29 -10.31 -19.99
C ASN A 41 -3.81 -11.68 -19.43
N GLN A 42 -3.84 -11.85 -18.10
CA GLN A 42 -3.38 -13.07 -17.41
C GLN A 42 -4.52 -14.04 -17.08
N GLY A 43 -5.70 -13.87 -17.67
CA GLY A 43 -6.85 -14.76 -17.46
C GLY A 43 -7.48 -14.66 -16.07
N ARG A 44 -7.45 -13.49 -15.44
CA ARG A 44 -8.19 -13.28 -14.19
C ARG A 44 -9.61 -12.79 -14.48
N GLU A 45 -10.59 -13.47 -13.88
CA GLU A 45 -12.02 -13.13 -14.05
C GLU A 45 -12.41 -11.80 -13.39
N ASP A 46 -11.56 -11.25 -12.53
CA ASP A 46 -11.80 -10.04 -11.75
C ASP A 46 -11.11 -8.78 -12.29
N ASP A 47 -10.54 -8.82 -13.50
CA ASP A 47 -9.99 -7.64 -14.20
C ASP A 47 -11.13 -6.74 -14.74
N ASN A 48 -12.05 -6.33 -13.87
CA ASN A 48 -13.10 -5.34 -14.14
C ASN A 48 -12.84 -4.04 -13.36
N ILE A 49 -13.25 -2.91 -13.96
CA ILE A 49 -13.02 -1.56 -13.45
C ILE A 49 -13.52 -1.40 -12.01
N ASP A 50 -14.70 -1.97 -11.70
CA ASP A 50 -15.31 -1.83 -10.37
C ASP A 50 -14.48 -2.51 -9.27
N THR A 51 -13.93 -3.70 -9.57
CA THR A 51 -13.07 -4.43 -8.64
C THR A 51 -11.73 -3.72 -8.45
N ILE A 52 -11.16 -3.18 -9.53
CA ILE A 52 -9.90 -2.43 -9.49
C ILE A 52 -10.05 -1.17 -8.62
N ARG A 53 -11.09 -0.37 -8.83
CA ARG A 53 -11.35 0.84 -8.03
C ARG A 53 -11.63 0.52 -6.56
N LYS A 54 -12.35 -0.57 -6.28
CA LYS A 54 -12.56 -1.03 -4.90
C LYS A 54 -11.22 -1.37 -4.23
N ARG A 55 -10.27 -1.98 -4.96
CA ARG A 55 -8.93 -2.28 -4.45
C ARG A 55 -8.14 -1.01 -4.14
N PHE A 56 -8.20 0.01 -4.98
CA PHE A 56 -7.56 1.30 -4.68
C PHE A 56 -8.11 1.93 -3.41
N LYS A 57 -9.44 1.96 -3.25
CA LYS A 57 -10.06 2.47 -2.01
C LYS A 57 -9.58 1.71 -0.76
N VAL A 58 -9.58 0.37 -0.81
CA VAL A 58 -9.11 -0.46 0.32
C VAL A 58 -7.63 -0.21 0.61
N PHE A 59 -6.81 -0.03 -0.41
CA PHE A 59 -5.40 0.30 -0.28
C PHE A 59 -5.20 1.66 0.42
N LEU A 60 -5.94 2.70 0.02
CA LEU A 60 -5.89 4.01 0.66
C LEU A 60 -6.29 3.95 2.14
N GLU A 61 -7.32 3.18 2.47
CA GLU A 61 -7.82 3.06 3.85
C GLU A 61 -6.91 2.21 4.76
N SER A 62 -6.25 1.20 4.19
CA SER A 62 -5.55 0.17 5.00
C SER A 62 -4.03 0.24 4.92
N SER A 63 -3.48 0.60 3.75
CA SER A 63 -2.05 0.50 3.46
C SER A 63 -1.32 1.83 3.54
N LEU A 64 -1.95 2.95 3.16
CA LEU A 64 -1.34 4.29 3.30
C LEU A 64 -0.82 4.59 4.70
N PRO A 65 -1.53 4.25 5.78
CA PRO A 65 -1.03 4.62 7.11
C PRO A 65 0.20 3.81 7.54
N VAL A 66 0.44 2.65 6.94
CA VAL A 66 1.68 1.88 7.11
C VAL A 66 2.84 2.64 6.46
N ILE A 67 2.61 3.22 5.28
CA ILE A 67 3.60 4.05 4.56
C ILE A 67 3.89 5.32 5.37
N GLU A 68 2.88 6.00 5.90
CA GLU A 68 3.05 7.16 6.78
C GLU A 68 3.87 6.81 8.03
N TYR A 69 3.63 5.64 8.64
CA TYR A 69 4.40 5.17 9.79
C TYR A 69 5.89 5.02 9.46
N TYR A 70 6.25 4.34 8.37
CA TYR A 70 7.67 4.18 8.00
C TYR A 70 8.31 5.46 7.46
N ASN A 71 7.55 6.35 6.79
CA ASN A 71 7.98 7.70 6.43
C ASN A 71 8.35 8.52 7.67
N SER A 72 7.51 8.49 8.71
CA SER A 72 7.76 9.23 9.96
C SER A 72 9.01 8.76 10.71
N LYS A 73 9.47 7.54 10.43
CA LYS A 73 10.70 6.95 10.98
C LYS A 73 11.93 7.14 10.09
N THR A 74 11.81 7.92 9.01
CA THR A 74 12.90 8.20 8.07
C THR A 74 13.42 6.94 7.33
N MET A 75 12.59 5.90 7.21
CA MET A 75 12.99 4.58 6.66
C MET A 75 12.54 4.34 5.21
N CYS A 76 11.87 5.32 4.59
CA CYS A 76 11.41 5.24 3.20
C CYS A 76 12.24 6.13 2.29
N SER A 77 12.72 5.60 1.16
CA SER A 77 13.15 6.42 0.03
C SER A 77 12.07 6.40 -1.04
N GLY A 78 11.44 7.54 -1.31
CA GLY A 78 10.57 7.69 -2.48
C GLY A 78 11.44 7.80 -3.73
N SER A 79 11.55 6.71 -4.50
CA SER A 79 12.04 6.81 -5.88
C SER A 79 10.87 7.26 -6.75
N GLY A 80 10.74 8.57 -6.94
CA GLY A 80 9.93 9.11 -8.03
C GLY A 80 10.51 8.62 -9.35
N LEU A 81 9.76 7.79 -10.05
CA LEU A 81 9.92 7.51 -11.48
C LEU A 81 8.82 8.23 -12.23
#